data_AF-A0A5C8SMN7-F1
#
_entry.id   AF-A0A5C8SMN7-F1
#
_cell.length_a   1.000
_cell.length_b   1.000
_cell.length_c   1.000
_cell.angle_alpha   90.00
_cell.angle_beta   90.00
_cell.angle_gamma   90.00
#
_symmetry.space_group_name_H-M   'P 1'
#
loop_
_entity.id
_entity.type
_entity.pdbx_description
1 polymer ?
#
loop_
_entity_poly.entity_id
_entity_poly.type
_entity_poly.pdbx_seq_one_letter_code
_entity_poly.pdbx_strand_id
1 'polypeptide(L)' 'MRKPKIVPNPKAVARHSWTFQLNLFATVASSVVLGMSVLAGSPPVDPVWFAVGYGVVNLLATGARFIAQPEISGETA' A
#
# COMPACT_ATOMS: atom_id res chain seq x y z
N MET A 1 26.77 13.15 -11.05
CA MET A 1 25.60 12.70 -10.28
C MET A 1 25.99 12.53 -8.82
N ARG A 2 25.34 13.21 -7.86
CA ARG A 2 25.64 13.07 -6.42
C ARG A 2 25.18 11.69 -5.94
N LYS A 3 26.08 10.90 -5.34
CA LYS A 3 25.74 9.59 -4.77
C LYS A 3 24.61 9.76 -3.73
N PRO A 4 23.57 8.89 -3.73
CA PRO A 4 22.54 8.96 -2.71
C PRO A 4 23.20 8.81 -1.34
N LYS A 5 23.10 9.86 -0.52
CA LYS A 5 23.65 9.86 0.83
C LYS A 5 22.67 9.07 1.68
N ILE A 6 23.06 7.88 2.11
CA ILE A 6 22.28 7.07 3.05
C ILE A 6 22.07 7.94 4.29
N VAL A 7 20.82 8.38 4.51
CA VAL A 7 20.48 9.17 5.68
C VAL A 7 20.34 8.18 6.84
N PRO A 8 21.21 8.22 7.86
CA PRO A 8 21.23 7.22 8.93
C PRO A 8 20.09 7.41 9.95
N ASN A 9 19.12 8.28 9.67
CA ASN A 9 18.01 8.57 10.58
C ASN A 9 16.69 8.00 10.02
N PRO A 10 16.44 6.69 10.18
CA PRO A 10 15.22 6.03 9.69
C PRO A 10 13.96 6.61 10.34
N LYS A 11 14.07 7.17 11.55
CA LYS A 11 12.96 7.81 12.27
C LYS A 11 12.51 9.11 11.59
N ALA A 12 13.46 9.88 11.06
CA ALA A 12 13.16 11.08 10.28
C ALA A 12 12.53 10.71 8.92
N VAL A 13 13.05 9.67 8.26
CA VAL A 13 12.50 9.17 6.98
C VAL A 13 11.06 8.68 7.18
N ALA A 14 10.79 7.92 8.23
CA ALA A 14 9.45 7.41 8.51
C ALA A 14 8.42 8.51 8.81
N ARG A 15 8.86 9.62 9.44
CA ARG A 15 7.97 10.74 9.79
C ARG A 15 7.77 11.73 8.63
N HIS A 16 8.72 11.85 7.71
CA HIS A 16 8.76 12.93 6.73
C HIS A 16 8.63 12.47 5.27
N SER A 17 8.89 11.19 4.98
CA SER A 17 8.75 10.66 3.62
C SER A 17 7.30 10.25 3.36
N TRP A 18 6.63 11.02 2.49
CA TRP A 18 5.29 10.70 2.00
C TRP A 18 5.24 9.33 1.33
N THR A 19 6.26 8.98 0.55
CA THR A 19 6.39 7.67 -0.11
C THR A 19 6.50 6.51 0.90
N PHE A 20 7.17 6.71 2.03
CA PHE A 20 7.23 5.70 3.09
C PHE A 20 5.85 5.49 3.75
N GLN A 21 5.14 6.59 4.03
CA GLN A 21 3.80 6.53 4.62
C GLN A 21 2.78 5.87 3.68
N LEU A 22 2.83 6.19 2.38
CA LEU A 22 1.99 5.56 1.36
C LEU A 22 2.30 4.06 1.21
N ASN A 23 3.57 3.67 1.23
CA ASN A 23 3.95 2.25 1.20
C ASN A 23 3.48 1.51 2.45
N LEU A 24 3.60 2.13 3.63
CA LEU A 24 3.09 1.56 4.88
C LEU A 24 1.57 1.38 4.80
N PHE A 25 0.85 2.39 4.34
CA PHE A 25 -0.60 2.32 4.13
C PHE A 25 -0.98 1.23 3.13
N ALA A 26 -0.30 1.17 1.98
CA ALA A 26 -0.50 0.14 0.97
C ALA A 26 -0.28 -1.27 1.54
N THR A 27 0.76 -1.43 2.38
CA THR A 27 1.08 -2.70 3.04
C THR A 27 -0.05 -3.11 3.99
N VAL A 28 -0.50 -2.22 4.87
CA VAL A 28 -1.59 -2.50 5.81
C VAL A 28 -2.89 -2.82 5.06
N ALA A 29 -3.25 -2.01 4.07
CA ALA A 29 -4.44 -2.26 3.25
C ALA A 29 -4.36 -3.62 2.54
N SER A 30 -3.19 -3.98 2.02
CA SER A 30 -2.96 -5.30 1.39
C SER A 30 -3.12 -6.45 2.38
N SER A 31 -2.61 -6.32 3.61
CA SER A 31 -2.78 -7.33 4.65
C SER A 31 -4.24 -7.50 5.05
N VAL A 32 -5.00 -6.41 5.14
CA VAL A 32 -6.45 -6.45 5.40
C VAL A 32 -7.18 -7.17 4.27
N VAL A 33 -6.86 -6.85 3.01
CA VAL A 33 -7.41 -7.57 1.85
C VAL A 33 -7.15 -9.06 1.98
N LEU A 34 -5.92 -9.49 2.26
CA LEU A 34 -5.61 -10.91 2.43
C LEU A 34 -6.42 -11.57 3.55
N GLY A 35 -6.54 -10.91 4.71
CA GLY A 35 -7.37 -11.39 5.82
C GLY A 35 -8.84 -11.52 5.45
N MET A 36 -9.39 -10.54 4.72
CA MET A 36 -10.75 -10.60 4.19
C MET A 36 -10.91 -11.71 3.14
N SER A 37 -9.91 -11.98 2.30
CA SER A 37 -9.96 -13.09 1.34
C SER A 37 -10.12 -14.44 2.04
N VAL A 38 -9.44 -14.65 3.18
CA VAL A 38 -9.57 -15.88 3.98
C VAL A 38 -10.98 -16.02 4.56
N LEU A 39 -11.56 -14.90 5.01
CA LEU A 39 -12.91 -14.86 5.59
C LEU A 39 -14.02 -14.92 4.53
N ALA A 40 -13.70 -14.76 3.24
CA ALA A 40 -14.70 -14.71 2.17
C ALA A 40 -15.48 -16.03 2.00
N GLY A 41 -14.92 -17.17 2.44
CA GLY A 41 -15.62 -18.45 2.45
C GLY A 41 -16.71 -18.57 3.51
N SER A 42 -16.64 -17.76 4.58
CA SER A 42 -17.65 -17.71 5.65
C SER A 42 -17.65 -16.29 6.25
N PRO A 43 -18.27 -15.30 5.57
CA PRO A 43 -18.14 -13.91 5.98
C PRO A 43 -18.75 -13.70 7.38
N PRO A 44 -18.04 -13.01 8.30
CA PRO A 44 -18.50 -12.79 9.67
C PRO A 44 -19.66 -11.77 9.78
N VAL A 45 -20.00 -11.14 8.66
CA VAL A 45 -21.05 -10.13 8.49
C VAL A 45 -21.84 -10.45 7.23
N ASP A 46 -22.95 -9.74 7.03
CA ASP A 46 -23.77 -9.85 5.82
C ASP A 46 -22.91 -9.85 4.54
N PRO A 47 -23.09 -10.83 3.63
CA PRO A 47 -22.23 -11.00 2.47
C PRO A 47 -22.15 -9.79 1.55
N VAL A 48 -23.24 -9.01 1.43
CA VAL A 48 -23.28 -7.83 0.56
C VAL A 48 -22.41 -6.73 1.16
N TRP A 49 -22.57 -6.46 2.45
CA TRP A 49 -21.73 -5.47 3.15
C TRP A 49 -20.26 -5.88 3.22
N PHE A 50 -19.99 -7.18 3.37
CA PHE A 50 -18.63 -7.71 3.32
C PHE A 50 -17.98 -7.49 1.96
N ALA A 51 -18.69 -7.81 0.87
CA ALA A 51 -18.20 -7.62 -0.49
C ALA A 51 -17.95 -6.15 -0.83
N VAL A 52 -18.84 -5.24 -0.41
CA VAL A 52 -18.66 -3.78 -0.59
C VAL A 52 -17.41 -3.31 0.15
N GLY A 53 -17.26 -3.66 1.43
CA GLY A 53 -16.07 -3.31 2.21
C GLY A 53 -14.79 -3.88 1.59
N TYR A 54 -14.82 -5.13 1.16
CA TYR A 54 -13.68 -5.79 0.53
C TYR A 54 -13.25 -5.11 -0.77
N GLY A 55 -14.22 -4.72 -1.60
CA GLY A 55 -13.97 -3.97 -2.84
C GLY A 55 -13.35 -2.60 -2.58
N VAL A 56 -13.86 -1.85 -1.59
CA VAL A 56 -13.32 -0.53 -1.22
C VAL A 56 -11.87 -0.64 -0.74
N VAL A 57 -11.56 -1.59 0.15
CA VAL A 57 -10.19 -1.77 0.64
C VAL A 57 -9.25 -2.19 -0.49
N ASN A 58 -9.70 -3.04 -1.42
CA ASN A 58 -8.91 -3.39 -2.61
C ASN A 58 -8.61 -2.18 -3.50
N LEU A 59 -9.60 -1.32 -3.74
CA LEU A 59 -9.40 -0.09 -4.52
C LEU A 59 -8.41 0.85 -3.84
N LEU A 60 -8.51 1.02 -2.53
CA LEU A 60 -7.55 1.82 -1.75
C LEU A 60 -6.14 1.25 -1.80
N ALA A 61 -5.98 -0.06 -1.63
CA ALA A 61 -4.69 -0.74 -1.72
C ALA A 61 -4.08 -0.59 -3.13
N THR A 62 -4.91 -0.70 -4.16
CA THR A 62 -4.50 -0.54 -5.56
C THR A 62 -4.08 0.89 -5.86
N GLY A 63 -4.87 1.88 -5.46
CA GLY A 63 -4.54 3.29 -5.62
C GLY A 63 -3.25 3.68 -4.88
N ALA A 64 -3.06 3.17 -3.66
CA ALA A 64 -1.85 3.40 -2.90
C ALA A 64 -0.60 2.84 -3.60
N ARG A 65 -0.72 1.67 -4.26
CA ARG A 65 0.38 1.10 -5.07
C ARG A 65 0.70 1.96 -6.29
N PHE A 66 -0.32 2.46 -7.01
CA PHE A 66 -0.10 3.34 -8.17
C PHE A 66 0.65 4.62 -7.80
N ILE A 67 0.31 5.24 -6.66
CA ILE A 67 0.99 6.46 -6.19
C ILE A 67 2.41 6.14 -5.67
N ALA A 68 2.62 4.94 -5.14
CA ALA A 68 3.90 4.50 -4.63
C ALA A 68 4.88 4.01 -5.71
N GLN A 69 4.45 3.88 -6.98
CA GLN A 69 5.37 3.48 -8.05
C GLN A 69 6.44 4.57 -8.25
N PRO A 70 7.74 4.21 -8.25
CA PRO A 70 8.77 5.14 -8.67
C PRO A 70 8.52 5.53 -10.14
N GLU A 71 8.82 6.78 -10.50
CA GLU A 71 8.82 7.20 -11.90
C GLU A 71 9.65 6.20 -12.70
N ILE A 72 9.02 5.54 -13.67
CA ILE A 72 9.74 4.79 -14.69
C ILE A 72 10.41 5.85 -15.56
N SER A 73 11.54 6.37 -15.09
CA SER A 73 12.51 7.06 -15.94
C SER A 73 12.99 6.00 -16.92
N GLY A 74 12.39 5.97 -18.10
CA GLY A 74 12.93 5.26 -19.24
C GLY A 74 14.26 5.91 -19.63
N GLU A 75 15.31 5.64 -18.88
CA GLU A 75 16.68 5.72 -19.38
C GLU A 75 17.02 4.31 -19.90
N THR A 76 16.38 3.96 -21.00
CA THR A 76 16.77 2.82 -21.82
C THR A 76 18.00 3.19 -22.62
N ALA A 77 19.10 2.49 -22.32
CA ALA A 77 20.23 2.10 -23.19
C ALA A 77 21.14 3.21 -23.77
#